data_AF-A0A661ZC63-F1
#
_entry.id   AF-A0A661ZC63-F1
#
_cell.length_a   1.000
_cell.length_b   1.000
_cell.length_c   1.000
_cell.angle_alpha   90.00
_cell.angle_beta   90.00
_cell.angle_gamma   90.00
#
_symmetry.space_group_name_H-M   'P 1'
#
loop_
_entity.id
_entity.type
_entity.pdbx_description
1 polymer ?
#
loop_
_entity_poly.entity_id
_entity_poly.type
_entity_poly.pdbx_seq_one_letter_code
_entity_poly.pdbx_strand_id
1 'polypeptide(L)' 'MLKLLNKIWTFYIEGFRDMPNYGKRVWTIIIIKLIIMFAILKVFFFQDFLSSKGKTDKEKSEYVSKQLINIRK' A
#
# COMPACT_ATOMS: atom_id res chain seq x y z
N MET A 1 -7.11 -18.88 -24.28
CA MET A 1 -6.60 -18.21 -23.07
C MET A 1 -7.07 -16.75 -22.97
N LEU A 2 -6.72 -15.87 -23.92
CA LEU A 2 -7.14 -14.45 -23.92
C LEU A 2 -8.66 -14.22 -23.86
N LYS A 3 -9.46 -15.08 -24.53
CA LYS A 3 -10.94 -14.99 -24.49
C LYS A 3 -11.52 -15.25 -23.10
N LEU A 4 -10.91 -16.13 -22.30
CA LEU A 4 -11.35 -16.41 -20.93
C LEU A 4 -11.03 -15.24 -20.01
N LEU A 5 -9.81 -14.68 -20.12
CA LEU A 5 -9.41 -13.46 -19.41
C LEU A 5 -10.35 -12.29 -19.71
N ASN A 6 -10.70 -12.07 -20.98
CA ASN A 6 -11.65 -11.02 -21.36
C ASN A 6 -13.05 -11.25 -20.78
N LYS A 7 -13.53 -12.50 -20.74
CA LYS A 7 -14.84 -12.82 -20.17
C LYS A 7 -14.86 -12.60 -18.65
N ILE A 8 -13.80 -12.99 -17.95
CA ILE A 8 -13.64 -12.75 -16.51
C ILE A 8 -13.59 -11.24 -16.24
N TRP A 9 -12.79 -10.49 -17.01
CA TRP A 9 -12.68 -9.05 -16.89
C TRP A 9 -14.03 -8.34 -17.09
N THR A 10 -14.76 -8.71 -18.15
CA THR A 10 -16.07 -8.14 -18.46
C THR A 10 -17.07 -8.45 -17.35
N PHE A 11 -17.06 -9.68 -16.81
CA PHE A 11 -17.93 -10.08 -15.70
C PHE A 11 -17.70 -9.24 -14.43
N TYR A 12 -16.44 -8.97 -14.06
CA TYR A 12 -16.14 -8.11 -12.91
C TYR A 12 -16.57 -6.66 -13.12
N ILE A 13 -16.38 -6.12 -14.32
CA ILE A 13 -16.81 -4.76 -14.66
C ILE A 13 -18.34 -4.67 -14.66
N GLU A 14 -19.03 -5.61 -15.30
CA GLU A 14 -20.49 -5.67 -15.35
C GLU A 14 -21.07 -5.84 -13.95
N GLY A 15 -20.54 -6.76 -13.14
CA GLY A 15 -20.99 -6.95 -11.75
C GLY A 15 -20.81 -5.70 -10.87
N PHE A 16 -19.73 -4.94 -11.08
CA PHE A 16 -19.55 -3.66 -10.37
C PHE A 16 -20.46 -2.55 -10.89
N ARG A 17 -20.72 -2.53 -12.21
CA ARG A 17 -21.61 -1.54 -12.84
C ARG A 17 -23.06 -1.76 -12.44
N ASP A 18 -23.50 -3.00 -12.39
CA ASP A 18 -24.87 -3.41 -12.04
C ASP A 18 -25.10 -3.45 -10.52
N MET A 19 -24.05 -3.18 -9.73
CA MET A 19 -24.15 -3.12 -8.28
C MET A 19 -25.14 -2.03 -7.83
N PRO A 20 -26.05 -2.35 -6.88
CA PRO A 20 -26.94 -1.37 -6.28
C PRO A 20 -26.21 -0.20 -5.63
N ASN A 21 -26.86 0.97 -5.57
CA ASN A 21 -26.24 2.21 -5.07
C ASN A 21 -25.66 2.08 -3.65
N TYR A 22 -26.25 1.26 -2.79
CA TYR A 22 -25.72 1.00 -1.44
C TYR A 22 -24.38 0.23 -1.48
N GLY A 23 -24.22 -0.74 -2.39
CA GLY A 23 -22.98 -1.50 -2.53
C GLY A 23 -21.84 -0.62 -3.03
N LYS A 24 -22.13 0.26 -4.01
CA LYS A 24 -21.17 1.26 -4.50
C LYS A 24 -20.73 2.21 -3.39
N ARG A 25 -21.65 2.69 -2.55
CA ARG A 25 -21.34 3.53 -1.37
C ARG A 25 -20.43 2.81 -0.38
N VAL A 26 -20.71 1.54 -0.08
CA VAL A 26 -19.86 0.74 0.81
C VAL A 26 -18.45 0.58 0.22
N TRP A 27 -18.34 0.33 -1.08
CA TRP A 27 -17.05 0.27 -1.77
C TRP A 27 -16.26 1.58 -1.64
N THR A 28 -16.90 2.73 -1.82
CA THR A 28 -16.28 4.03 -1.57
C THR A 28 -15.79 4.16 -0.13
N ILE A 29 -16.60 3.75 0.85
CA ILE A 29 -16.21 3.76 2.27
C ILE A 29 -14.99 2.87 2.52
N ILE A 30 -14.95 1.67 1.93
CA ILE A 30 -13.81 0.74 2.05
C ILE A 30 -12.54 1.39 1.50
N ILE A 31 -12.59 1.98 0.30
CA ILE A 31 -11.43 2.66 -0.30
C ILE A 31 -10.93 3.79 0.60
N ILE A 32 -11.83 4.64 1.10
CA ILE A 32 -11.48 5.72 2.02
C ILE A 32 -10.84 5.16 3.29
N LYS A 33 -11.42 4.10 3.87
CA LYS A 33 -10.90 3.46 5.07
C LYS A 33 -9.51 2.87 4.84
N LEU A 34 -9.27 2.26 3.68
CA LEU A 34 -7.94 1.74 3.31
C LEU A 34 -6.91 2.86 3.17
N ILE A 35 -7.27 4.00 2.56
CA ILE A 35 -6.39 5.17 2.47
C ILE A 35 -6.07 5.70 3.88
N ILE A 36 -7.07 5.85 4.74
CA ILE A 36 -6.89 6.33 6.11
C ILE A 36 -6.03 5.36 6.91
N MET A 37 -6.31 4.06 6.85
CA MET A 37 -5.51 3.04 7.54
C MET A 37 -4.06 3.06 7.05
N PHE A 38 -3.84 3.16 5.74
CA PHE A 38 -2.49 3.27 5.17
C PHE A 38 -1.79 4.56 5.62
N ALA A 39 -2.49 5.69 5.65
CA ALA A 39 -1.92 6.97 6.09
C ALA A 39 -1.55 6.94 7.59
N ILE A 40 -2.41 6.38 8.44
CA ILE A 40 -2.13 6.17 9.87
C ILE A 40 -0.92 5.26 10.02
N LEU A 41 -0.91 4.08 9.40
CA LEU A 41 0.24 3.18 9.46
C LEU A 41 1.52 3.86 8.97
N LYS A 42 1.45 4.62 7.87
CA LYS A 42 2.58 5.40 7.36
C LYS A 42 3.09 6.41 8.38
N VAL A 43 2.22 7.21 8.98
CA VAL A 43 2.64 8.25 9.92
C VAL A 43 3.09 7.68 11.27
N PHE A 44 2.53 6.56 11.74
CA PHE A 44 2.88 5.98 13.03
C PHE A 44 4.01 4.94 12.96
N PHE A 45 4.02 4.05 11.96
CA PHE A 45 5.03 3.00 11.80
C PHE A 45 6.22 3.44 10.93
N PHE A 46 5.99 4.37 9.99
CA PHE A 46 7.03 4.91 9.11
C PHE A 46 7.27 6.39 9.40
N GLN A 47 7.36 6.75 10.68
CA GLN A 47 8.05 7.98 11.06
C GLN A 47 9.45 7.94 10.47
N ASP A 48 10.04 9.12 10.25
CA ASP A 48 11.33 9.40 9.60
C ASP A 48 12.54 8.75 10.32
N PHE A 49 12.52 7.42 10.50
CA PHE A 49 13.48 6.62 11.24
C PHE A 49 14.89 6.82 10.69
N LEU A 50 15.00 6.99 9.38
CA LEU A 50 16.25 7.25 8.67
C LEU A 50 16.68 8.71 8.80
N SER A 51 15.75 9.66 8.79
CA SER A 51 16.09 11.09 8.87
C SER A 51 16.58 11.51 10.26
N SER A 52 16.24 10.76 11.32
CA SER A 52 16.86 10.92 12.64
C SER A 52 18.32 10.43 12.72
N LYS A 53 18.80 9.63 11.75
CA LYS A 53 20.10 8.93 11.81
C LYS A 53 21.14 9.43 10.81
N GLY A 54 20.79 10.33 9.90
CA GLY A 54 21.72 10.97 8.96
C GLY A 54 21.07 12.11 8.18
N LYS A 55 21.84 13.15 7.85
CA LYS A 55 21.35 14.31 7.08
C LYS A 55 21.38 14.05 5.58
N THR A 56 22.28 13.16 5.15
CA THR A 56 22.50 12.83 3.73
C THR A 56 22.05 11.40 3.44
N ASP A 57 21.48 11.14 2.26
CA ASP A 57 21.04 9.80 1.85
C ASP A 57 22.17 8.74 1.93
N LYS A 58 23.41 9.18 1.71
CA LYS A 58 24.61 8.34 1.84
C LYS A 58 24.85 7.86 3.28
N GLU A 59 24.69 8.74 4.27
CA GLU A 59 24.84 8.40 5.70
C GLU A 59 23.73 7.46 6.18
N LYS A 60 22.50 7.68 5.70
CA LYS A 60 21.33 6.83 5.98
C LYS A 60 21.56 5.40 5.46
N SER A 61 22.07 5.28 4.23
CA SER A 61 22.38 3.99 3.59
C SER A 61 23.50 3.23 4.31
N GLU A 62 24.58 3.91 4.71
CA GLU A 62 25.68 3.30 5.46
C GLU A 62 25.24 2.83 6.85
N TYR A 63 24.36 3.58 7.53
CA TYR A 63 23.79 3.20 8.82
C TYR A 63 22.96 1.91 8.72
N VAL A 64 22.08 1.80 7.72
CA VAL A 64 21.27 0.59 7.48
C VAL A 64 22.16 -0.61 7.16
N SER A 65 23.16 -0.45 6.29
CA SER A 65 24.10 -1.52 5.95
C SER A 65 24.84 -2.05 7.19
N LYS A 66 25.34 -1.14 8.05
CA LYS A 66 26.00 -1.54 9.31
C LYS A 66 25.06 -2.32 10.25
N GLN A 67 23.81 -1.89 10.39
CA GLN A 67 22.83 -2.59 11.23
C GLN A 67 22.48 -3.98 10.69
N LEU A 68 22.26 -4.12 9.37
CA LEU A 68 21.99 -5.42 8.73
C LEU A 68 23.15 -6.41 8.87
N ILE A 69 24.39 -5.92 8.80
CA ILE A 69 25.59 -6.74 9.02
C ILE A 69 25.73 -7.14 10.49
N ASN A 70 25.41 -6.25 11.43
CA ASN A 70 25.51 -6.51 12.87
C ASN A 70 24.46 -7.52 13.36
N ILE A 71 23.22 -7.45 12.84
CA ILE A 71 22.14 -8.42 13.16
C ILE A 71 22.52 -9.87 12.79
N ARG A 72 23.48 -10.07 11.87
CA ARG A 72 23.93 -11.39 11.41
C ARG A 72 24.97 -12.06 12.33
N LYS A 73 25.36 -11.43 13.44
CA LYS A 73 26.37 -11.95 14.37
C LYS A 73 25.76 -12.35 15.70
#